data_AF-A0A2E5FDG5-F1
#
_entry.id   AF-A0A2E5FDG5-F1
#
_cell.length_a   1.000
_cell.length_b   1.000
_cell.length_c   1.000
_cell.angle_alpha   90.00
_cell.angle_beta   90.00
_cell.angle_gamma   90.00
#
_symmetry.space_group_name_H-M   'P 1'
#
loop_
_entity.id
_entity.type
_entity.pdbx_description
1 polymer ?
#
loop_
_entity_poly.entity_id
_entity_poly.type
_entity_poly.pdbx_seq_one_letter_code
_entity_poly.pdbx_strand_id
1 'polypeptide(L)'
;MNTAEDMKRAYEQAQVQLQSIIDMVGALNTEEEAELEQAKQRIYEDPLSIQVRSDWYNAGNSSEIEPAEFMILLCTGGPATRIIGTLGQFNEPVDATLQFQDWFMPWTDYACDTDEAVALVKYAQEFWFGD
;
A
#
# COMPACT_ATOMS: atom_id res chain seq x y z
N MET A 1 -21.75 1.90 -18.71
CA MET A 1 -22.55 1.36 -17.59
C MET A 1 -21.61 0.47 -16.83
N ASN A 2 -21.29 0.80 -15.58
CA ASN A 2 -20.35 0.04 -14.76
C ASN A 2 -21.03 -1.23 -14.25
N THR A 3 -20.42 -2.39 -14.40
CA THR A 3 -21.10 -3.68 -14.17
C THR A 3 -20.66 -4.36 -12.88
N ALA A 4 -21.48 -5.29 -12.38
CA ALA A 4 -21.07 -6.16 -11.27
C ALA A 4 -19.86 -7.04 -11.63
N GLU A 5 -19.63 -7.30 -12.92
CA GLU A 5 -18.47 -8.05 -13.40
C GLU A 5 -17.17 -7.25 -13.26
N ASP A 6 -17.20 -5.94 -13.54
CA ASP A 6 -16.05 -5.05 -13.38
C ASP A 6 -15.62 -4.99 -11.89
N MET A 7 -16.58 -4.84 -10.98
CA MET A 7 -16.31 -4.89 -9.53
C MET A 7 -15.69 -6.22 -9.11
N LYS A 8 -16.20 -7.34 -9.65
CA LYS A 8 -15.66 -8.67 -9.35
C LYS A 8 -14.21 -8.81 -9.82
N ARG A 9 -13.87 -8.34 -11.03
CA ARG A 9 -12.50 -8.37 -11.55
C ARG A 9 -11.54 -7.53 -10.72
N ALA A 10 -11.96 -6.34 -10.30
CA ALA A 10 -11.16 -5.49 -9.43
C ALA A 10 -10.95 -6.13 -8.05
N TYR A 11 -11.96 -6.78 -7.49
CA TYR A 11 -11.84 -7.54 -6.25
C TYR A 11 -10.86 -8.72 -6.38
N GLU A 12 -10.98 -9.52 -7.44
CA GLU A 12 -10.08 -10.65 -7.72
C GLU A 12 -8.64 -10.17 -7.93
N GLN A 13 -8.45 -9.02 -8.58
CA GLN A 13 -7.13 -8.42 -8.73
C GLN A 13 -6.53 -7.99 -7.38
N ALA A 14 -7.32 -7.36 -6.50
CA ALA A 14 -6.86 -7.01 -5.16
C ALA A 14 -6.47 -8.26 -4.36
N GLN A 15 -7.24 -9.34 -4.46
CA GLN A 15 -6.93 -10.60 -3.79
C GLN A 15 -5.58 -11.18 -4.24
N VAL A 16 -5.28 -11.14 -5.53
CA VAL A 16 -3.98 -11.60 -6.06
C VAL A 16 -2.83 -10.72 -5.56
N GLN A 17 -3.03 -9.40 -5.54
CA GLN A 17 -2.02 -8.47 -5.01
C GLN A 17 -1.77 -8.69 -3.52
N LEU A 18 -2.84 -8.88 -2.74
CA LEU A 18 -2.75 -9.18 -1.32
C LEU A 18 -1.95 -10.46 -1.06
N GLN A 19 -2.24 -11.53 -1.80
CA GLN A 19 -1.49 -12.78 -1.66
C GLN A 19 0.00 -12.60 -2.01
N SER A 20 0.30 -11.86 -3.08
CA SER A 20 1.70 -11.54 -3.45
C SER A 20 2.41 -10.79 -2.33
N ILE A 21 1.74 -9.82 -1.70
CA ILE A 21 2.29 -9.06 -0.56
C ILE A 21 2.55 -9.97 0.64
N ILE A 22 1.61 -10.85 0.99
CA ILE A 22 1.77 -11.81 2.09
C ILE A 22 3.00 -12.70 1.85
N ASP A 23 3.18 -13.19 0.61
CA ASP A 23 4.32 -14.02 0.25
C ASP A 23 5.64 -13.23 0.35
N MET A 24 5.67 -11.98 -0.13
CA MET A 24 6.86 -11.12 -0.04
C MET A 24 7.22 -10.77 1.40
N VAL A 25 6.25 -10.41 2.23
CA VAL A 25 6.45 -10.14 3.67
C VAL A 25 6.87 -11.43 4.39
N GLY A 26 6.32 -12.57 4.00
CA GLY A 26 6.73 -13.88 4.50
C GLY A 26 8.21 -14.16 4.25
N ALA A 27 8.71 -13.81 3.07
CA ALA A 27 10.10 -14.00 2.66
C ALA A 27 11.11 -13.15 3.45
N LEU A 28 10.67 -12.09 4.13
CA LEU A 28 11.53 -11.32 5.05
C LEU A 28 11.89 -12.12 6.32
N ASN A 29 11.16 -13.18 6.65
CA ASN A 29 11.44 -14.04 7.80
C ASN A 29 12.50 -15.11 7.47
N THR A 30 13.70 -14.67 7.13
CA THR A 30 14.86 -15.54 6.87
C THR A 30 16.06 -15.06 7.69
N GLU A 31 16.92 -16.00 8.10
CA GLU A 31 18.19 -15.72 8.79
C GLU A 31 19.34 -15.54 7.79
N GLU A 32 19.14 -15.92 6.53
CA GLU A 32 20.14 -15.84 5.47
C GLU A 32 20.17 -14.43 4.87
N GLU A 33 21.27 -13.72 5.06
CA GLU A 33 21.44 -12.31 4.61
C GLU A 33 21.16 -12.13 3.11
N ALA A 34 21.65 -13.05 2.28
CA ALA A 34 21.43 -13.00 0.83
C ALA A 34 19.97 -13.19 0.42
N GLU A 35 19.18 -13.96 1.18
CA GLU A 35 17.75 -14.14 0.92
C GLU A 35 16.97 -12.91 1.41
N LEU A 36 17.36 -12.34 2.56
CA LEU A 36 16.77 -11.13 3.09
C LEU A 36 16.96 -9.94 2.13
N GLU A 37 18.16 -9.77 1.57
CA GLU A 37 18.44 -8.74 0.56
C GLU A 37 17.56 -8.91 -0.68
N GLN A 38 17.39 -10.14 -1.16
CA GLN A 38 16.52 -10.44 -2.32
C GLN A 38 15.04 -10.15 -2.02
N ALA A 39 14.57 -10.51 -0.83
CA ALA A 39 13.20 -10.26 -0.41
C ALA A 39 12.92 -8.74 -0.33
N LYS A 40 13.83 -7.97 0.27
CA LYS A 40 13.75 -6.51 0.34
C LYS A 40 13.77 -5.86 -1.03
N GLN A 41 14.66 -6.31 -1.91
CA GLN A 41 14.72 -5.78 -3.28
C GLN A 41 13.41 -6.03 -4.02
N ARG A 42 12.82 -7.22 -3.88
CA ARG A 42 11.55 -7.56 -4.50
C ARG A 42 10.42 -6.64 -4.04
N ILE A 43 10.33 -6.37 -2.73
CA ILE A 43 9.34 -5.42 -2.19
C ILE A 43 9.60 -4.01 -2.72
N TYR A 44 10.84 -3.56 -2.71
CA TYR A 44 11.21 -2.22 -3.15
C TYR A 44 10.84 -1.95 -4.62
N GLU A 45 10.93 -2.95 -5.49
CA GLU A 45 10.62 -2.84 -6.92
C GLU A 45 9.14 -3.07 -7.27
N ASP A 46 8.32 -3.50 -6.32
CA ASP A 46 6.93 -3.93 -6.57
C ASP A 46 5.95 -2.76 -6.86
N PRO A 47 5.97 -1.62 -6.14
CA PRO A 47 5.07 -0.51 -6.40
C PRO A 47 5.27 0.15 -7.77
N LEU A 48 4.16 0.55 -8.41
CA LEU A 48 4.17 1.44 -9.56
C LEU A 48 4.47 2.90 -9.18
N SER A 49 3.98 3.33 -8.01
CA SER A 49 4.25 4.67 -7.48
C SER A 49 3.95 4.74 -5.99
N ILE A 50 4.67 5.61 -5.29
CA ILE A 50 4.42 5.95 -3.89
C ILE A 50 4.15 7.45 -3.81
N GLN A 51 3.12 7.83 -3.06
CA GLN A 51 2.73 9.22 -2.86
C GLN A 51 2.42 9.43 -1.38
N VAL A 52 2.69 10.64 -0.90
CA VAL A 52 2.33 11.08 0.45
C VAL A 52 1.48 12.33 0.38
N ARG A 53 0.67 12.55 1.40
CA ARG A 53 -0.01 13.83 1.62
C ARG A 53 0.06 14.21 3.09
N SER A 54 0.06 15.51 3.32
CA SER A 54 0.03 16.08 4.67
C SER A 54 -1.40 16.38 5.10
N ASP A 55 -1.54 16.53 6.41
CA ASP A 55 -2.73 17.10 7.03
C ASP A 55 -2.84 18.60 6.75
N TRP A 56 -3.92 19.20 7.27
CA TRP A 56 -4.09 20.64 7.29
C TRP A 56 -2.92 21.33 8.01
N TYR A 57 -2.21 22.19 7.29
CA TYR A 57 -1.16 23.03 7.83
C TYR A 57 -1.54 24.51 7.75
N ASN A 58 -0.90 25.36 8.57
CA ASN A 58 -1.16 26.79 8.57
C ASN A 58 -0.57 27.46 7.32
N ALA A 59 -1.37 28.33 6.69
CA ALA A 59 -0.91 29.10 5.54
C ALA A 59 0.31 29.97 5.90
N GLY A 60 1.37 29.86 5.11
CA GLY A 60 2.64 30.56 5.33
C GLY A 60 3.65 29.81 6.21
N ASN A 61 3.31 28.63 6.73
CA ASN A 61 4.22 27.79 7.51
C ASN A 61 4.54 26.48 6.78
N SER A 62 5.21 26.58 5.62
CA SER A 62 5.54 25.42 4.79
C SER A 62 6.68 24.57 5.36
N SER A 63 7.38 25.05 6.40
CA SER A 63 8.45 24.32 7.09
C SER A 63 7.97 23.26 8.07
N GLU A 64 6.66 23.17 8.33
CA GLU A 64 6.03 22.20 9.25
C GLU A 64 5.13 21.20 8.48
N ILE A 65 5.30 21.10 7.16
CA ILE A 65 4.52 20.19 6.33
C ILE A 65 5.13 18.79 6.49
N GLU A 66 4.51 17.98 7.33
CA GLU A 66 4.88 16.58 7.54
C GLU A 66 3.91 15.65 6.80
N PRO A 67 4.38 14.53 6.22
CA PRO A 67 3.53 13.46 5.71
C PRO A 67 2.59 12.92 6.80
N ALA A 68 1.29 12.79 6.50
CA ALA A 68 0.29 12.25 7.42
C ALA A 68 -0.34 10.95 6.88
N GLU A 69 -0.43 10.83 5.56
CA GLU A 69 -0.97 9.65 4.89
C GLU A 69 -0.11 9.28 3.69
N PHE A 70 -0.06 7.99 3.40
CA PHE A 70 0.65 7.43 2.25
C PHE A 70 -0.31 6.70 1.31
N MET A 71 0.14 6.54 0.07
CA MET A 71 -0.50 5.72 -0.95
C MET A 71 0.56 4.99 -1.76
N ILE A 72 0.43 3.67 -1.84
CA ILE A 72 1.26 2.79 -2.68
C ILE A 72 0.37 2.23 -3.79
N LEU A 73 0.65 2.54 -5.05
CA LEU A 73 -0.09 2.03 -6.19
C LEU A 73 0.57 0.73 -6.69
N LEU A 74 -0.17 -0.37 -6.72
CA LEU A 74 0.35 -1.70 -7.09
C LEU A 74 0.03 -2.08 -8.53
N CYS A 75 -1.18 -1.73 -8.99
CA CYS A 75 -1.57 -1.90 -10.39
C CYS A 75 -2.59 -0.85 -10.81
N THR A 76 -2.67 -0.58 -12.11
CA THR A 76 -3.57 0.42 -12.69
C THR A 76 -4.15 -0.07 -14.01
N GLY A 77 -5.14 0.64 -14.55
CA GLY A 77 -5.73 0.35 -15.85
C GLY A 77 -6.99 -0.51 -15.82
N GLY A 78 -7.73 -0.55 -14.69
CA GLY A 78 -9.03 -1.20 -14.52
C GLY A 78 -8.99 -2.69 -14.85
N PRO A 79 -8.47 -3.53 -13.93
CA PRO A 79 -8.46 -3.33 -12.47
C PRO A 79 -7.24 -2.57 -11.90
N ALA A 80 -7.48 -1.75 -10.89
CA ALA A 80 -6.46 -1.02 -10.14
C ALA A 80 -6.48 -1.43 -8.66
N THR A 81 -5.30 -1.49 -8.04
CA THR A 81 -5.13 -1.83 -6.61
C THR A 81 -4.09 -0.89 -6.01
N ARG A 82 -4.39 -0.37 -4.81
CA ARG A 82 -3.48 0.46 -4.03
C ARG A 82 -3.57 0.11 -2.55
N ILE A 83 -2.55 0.49 -1.80
CA ILE A 83 -2.58 0.54 -0.33
C ILE A 83 -2.65 2.01 0.05
N ILE A 84 -3.52 2.36 1.00
CA ILE A 84 -3.48 3.66 1.67
C ILE A 84 -3.32 3.43 3.17
N GLY A 85 -2.76 4.39 3.88
CA GLY A 85 -2.67 4.33 5.33
C GLY A 85 -2.16 5.63 5.93
N THR A 86 -2.16 5.69 7.25
CA THR A 86 -1.66 6.83 8.01
C THR A 86 -0.22 6.61 8.47
N LEU A 87 0.50 7.72 8.61
CA LEU A 87 1.87 7.79 9.10
C LEU A 87 1.84 8.31 10.54
N GLY A 88 2.60 7.65 11.41
CA GLY A 88 2.75 8.00 12.81
C GLY A 88 4.03 8.79 13.07
N GLN A 89 4.60 8.57 14.25
CA GLN A 89 5.88 9.17 14.60
C GLN A 89 6.98 8.69 13.64
N PHE A 90 7.92 9.59 13.30
CA PHE A 90 9.04 9.29 12.39
C PHE A 90 8.62 8.86 10.97
N ASN A 91 7.41 9.24 10.53
CA ASN A 91 6.86 8.89 9.22
C ASN A 91 6.78 7.36 8.99
N GLU A 92 6.56 6.60 10.07
CA GLU A 92 6.34 5.15 10.00
C GLU A 92 4.86 4.83 9.78
N PRO A 93 4.52 3.91 8.85
CA PRO A 93 3.16 3.41 8.70
C PRO A 93 2.59 2.81 10.00
N VAL A 94 1.41 3.28 10.42
CA VAL A 94 0.71 2.77 11.62
C VAL A 94 -0.54 1.97 11.27
N ASP A 95 -1.14 2.24 10.12
CA ASP A 95 -2.23 1.45 9.55
C ASP A 95 -2.06 1.32 8.04
N ALA A 96 -2.78 0.37 7.46
CA ALA A 96 -2.81 0.15 6.02
C ALA A 96 -4.13 -0.50 5.63
N THR A 97 -4.73 -0.03 4.54
CA THR A 97 -5.95 -0.55 3.93
C THR A 97 -5.68 -0.80 2.46
N LEU A 98 -5.95 -2.01 1.99
CA LEU A 98 -5.94 -2.33 0.57
C LEU A 98 -7.23 -1.81 -0.05
N GLN A 99 -7.12 -1.09 -1.15
CA GLN A 99 -8.24 -0.60 -1.93
C GLN A 99 -8.14 -1.07 -3.37
N PHE A 100 -9.30 -1.32 -3.97
CA PHE A 100 -9.41 -1.67 -5.38
C PHE A 100 -10.46 -0.82 -6.09
N GLN A 101 -10.31 -0.75 -7.40
CA GLN A 101 -11.17 0.04 -8.28
C GLN A 101 -11.16 -0.57 -9.68
N ASP A 102 -12.27 -0.45 -10.39
CA ASP A 102 -12.30 -0.53 -11.86
C ASP A 102 -12.66 0.83 -12.47
N TRP A 103 -12.49 0.99 -13.77
CA TRP A 103 -12.77 2.22 -14.51
C TRP A 103 -14.10 2.83 -14.10
N PHE A 104 -14.07 4.12 -13.73
CA PHE A 104 -15.25 4.90 -13.33
C PHE A 104 -16.00 4.39 -12.09
N MET A 105 -15.45 3.45 -11.31
CA MET A 105 -15.93 3.11 -9.96
C MET A 105 -15.22 3.99 -8.93
N PRO A 106 -15.77 4.22 -7.72
CA PRO A 106 -14.97 4.71 -6.60
C PRO A 106 -13.98 3.63 -6.13
N TRP A 107 -12.91 4.06 -5.46
CA TRP A 107 -12.09 3.15 -4.67
C TRP A 107 -12.92 2.51 -3.55
N THR A 108 -12.76 1.20 -3.38
CA THR A 108 -13.47 0.41 -2.37
C THR A 108 -12.46 -0.32 -1.50
N ASP A 109 -12.69 -0.34 -0.19
CA ASP A 109 -11.85 -1.07 0.75
C ASP A 109 -12.01 -2.58 0.54
N TYR A 110 -10.88 -3.27 0.51
CA TYR A 110 -10.84 -4.72 0.62
C TYR A 110 -10.98 -5.10 2.09
N ALA A 111 -11.87 -6.03 2.40
CA ALA A 111 -12.09 -6.49 3.76
C ALA A 111 -10.96 -7.44 4.18
N CYS A 112 -9.86 -6.87 4.66
CA CYS A 112 -8.75 -7.62 5.23
C CYS A 112 -9.10 -8.16 6.62
N ASP A 113 -8.62 -9.36 6.93
CA ASP A 113 -8.53 -9.83 8.30
C ASP A 113 -7.36 -9.18 9.05
N THR A 114 -7.15 -9.57 10.31
CA THR A 114 -6.12 -8.98 11.17
C THR A 114 -4.70 -9.32 10.68
N ASP A 115 -4.45 -10.54 10.21
CA ASP A 115 -3.13 -10.96 9.77
C ASP A 115 -2.79 -10.32 8.41
N GLU A 116 -3.78 -10.22 7.52
CA GLU A 116 -3.69 -9.51 6.25
C GLU A 116 -3.38 -8.02 6.46
N ALA A 117 -4.09 -7.35 7.39
CA ALA A 117 -3.82 -5.95 7.72
C ALA A 117 -2.40 -5.75 8.28
N VAL A 118 -1.93 -6.67 9.12
CA VAL A 118 -0.54 -6.65 9.64
C VAL A 118 0.46 -6.83 8.50
N ALA A 119 0.19 -7.70 7.53
CA ALA A 119 1.07 -7.87 6.37
C ALA A 119 1.15 -6.60 5.52
N LEU A 120 0.03 -5.89 5.31
CA LEU A 120 0.03 -4.62 4.59
C LEU A 120 0.87 -3.54 5.29
N VAL A 121 0.77 -3.42 6.62
CA VAL A 121 1.60 -2.48 7.39
C VAL A 121 3.08 -2.84 7.27
N LYS A 122 3.43 -4.11 7.45
CA LYS A 122 4.83 -4.58 7.31
C LYS A 122 5.39 -4.32 5.92
N TYR A 123 4.60 -4.57 4.88
CA TYR A 123 4.99 -4.26 3.51
C TYR A 123 5.24 -2.75 3.33
N ALA A 124 4.35 -1.90 3.85
CA ALA A 124 4.52 -0.45 3.78
C ALA A 124 5.76 0.03 4.54
N GLN A 125 6.12 -0.61 5.66
CA GLN A 125 7.31 -0.26 6.47
C GLN A 125 8.65 -0.47 5.76
N GLU A 126 8.69 -1.21 4.64
CA GLU A 126 9.91 -1.35 3.83
C GLU A 126 10.19 -0.11 2.96
N PHE A 127 9.29 0.88 2.96
CA PHE A 127 9.46 2.14 2.24
C PHE A 127 9.69 3.31 3.20
N TRP A 128 10.41 4.31 2.70
CA TRP A 128 10.64 5.56 3.41
C TRP A 128 9.71 6.66 2.87
N PHE A 129 9.00 7.36 3.78
CA PHE A 129 7.94 8.31 3.43
C PHE A 129 8.24 9.79 3.76
N GLY A 130 9.46 10.12 4.24
CA GLY A 130 9.92 11.50 4.48
C GLY A 130 11.15 11.89 3.63
N ASP A 131 11.71 13.11 3.64
CA ASP A 131 11.39 14.33 4.41
C ASP A 131 10.17 15.10 3.88
#